data_AF-A0A938HRE1-F1
#
_entry.id   AF-A0A938HRE1-F1
#
_cell.length_a   1.000
_cell.length_b   1.000
_cell.length_c   1.000
_cell.angle_alpha   90.00
_cell.angle_beta   90.00
_cell.angle_gamma   90.00
#
_symmetry.space_group_name_H-M   'P 1'
#
loop_
_entity.id
_entity.type
_entity.pdbx_description
1 polymer ?
#
loop_
_entity_poly.entity_id
_entity_poly.type
_entity_poly.pdbx_seq_one_letter_code
_entity_poly.pdbx_strand_id
1 'polypeptide(L)'
;MADGTLRPEDAVKGPADVGAGTNGAPQGAAAASTGTGADSPGFEDLGFARVDHDRARRKGFPEVVFGAGKTPAQIATAAERIYQASGVVLVTRIDSAGFDAMKARVPDARYNALGRLAWADRRKPAPAIDGIVLATAGTSDQWVAEEAAETARLMGCEVRRVNDIGVAGIHRLLAARPVLESARVIIAVAGMDGAMPSVIAGLVAAPVIAVPTSVGYGANFEGIAPLLTMMNSCAPGVAVVNIDNGFGAGFMAAVIAKQAQANRQP
;
A
#
# COMPACT_ATOMS: atom_id res chain seq x y z
N MET A 1 -51.97 31.29 -22.82
CA MET A 1 -52.59 29.99 -22.48
C MET A 1 -51.66 28.92 -23.05
N ALA A 2 -51.18 28.03 -22.17
CA ALA A 2 -50.42 26.76 -22.32
C ALA A 2 -49.41 26.66 -23.49
N ASP A 3 -48.09 26.62 -23.29
CA ASP A 3 -47.24 25.64 -22.56
C ASP A 3 -47.22 24.23 -23.19
N GLY A 4 -46.01 23.75 -23.49
CA GLY A 4 -45.73 22.44 -24.07
C GLY A 4 -44.22 22.20 -24.17
N THR A 5 -43.55 22.16 -23.01
CA THR A 5 -42.14 21.79 -22.90
C THR A 5 -42.02 20.26 -22.78
N LEU A 6 -41.29 19.65 -23.70
CA LEU A 6 -40.88 18.24 -23.66
C LEU A 6 -39.65 18.10 -22.75
N ARG A 7 -39.73 17.23 -21.74
CA ARG A 7 -38.64 16.87 -20.82
C ARG A 7 -37.82 15.71 -21.40
N PRO A 8 -36.50 15.67 -21.20
CA PRO A 8 -35.70 14.46 -21.41
C PRO A 8 -35.23 13.91 -20.06
N GLU A 9 -35.69 12.72 -19.67
CA GLU A 9 -35.14 11.98 -18.54
C GLU A 9 -35.20 10.47 -18.80
N ASP A 10 -34.18 9.96 -19.49
CA ASP A 10 -33.80 8.54 -19.47
C ASP A 10 -32.27 8.46 -19.38
N ALA A 11 -31.76 8.28 -18.17
CA ALA A 11 -30.38 7.88 -17.92
C ALA A 11 -30.31 6.89 -16.75
N VAL A 12 -29.86 5.68 -17.07
CA VAL A 12 -29.70 4.51 -16.21
C VAL A 12 -28.38 4.58 -15.45
N LYS A 13 -28.37 4.42 -14.11
CA LYS A 13 -27.48 3.52 -13.32
C LYS A 13 -27.37 3.88 -11.83
N GLY A 14 -27.34 2.82 -11.00
CA GLY A 14 -26.57 2.77 -9.75
C GLY A 14 -27.31 2.06 -8.61
N PRO A 15 -26.88 0.87 -8.14
CA PRO A 15 -27.40 0.32 -6.90
C PRO A 15 -26.95 1.21 -5.72
N ALA A 16 -27.94 1.57 -4.91
CA ALA A 16 -27.85 2.53 -3.83
C ALA A 16 -26.98 2.06 -2.65
N ASP A 17 -26.37 3.07 -2.02
CA ASP A 17 -25.85 3.04 -0.66
C ASP A 17 -26.79 2.31 0.31
N VAL A 18 -26.21 1.42 1.12
CA VAL A 18 -26.82 0.91 2.35
C VAL A 18 -26.01 1.57 3.48
N GLY A 19 -26.50 2.59 4.17
CA GLY A 19 -27.80 2.67 4.82
C GLY A 19 -27.57 2.42 6.32
N ALA A 20 -27.18 3.47 7.03
CA ALA A 20 -27.10 3.48 8.48
C ALA A 20 -28.51 3.26 9.08
N GLY A 21 -28.66 2.19 9.87
CA GLY A 21 -29.89 1.83 10.58
C GLY A 21 -29.56 1.43 12.01
N THR A 22 -30.32 1.98 12.95
CA THR A 22 -30.13 1.99 14.39
C THR A 22 -30.71 0.76 15.11
N ASN A 23 -30.13 0.49 16.29
CA ASN A 23 -30.65 -0.20 17.49
C ASN A 23 -31.17 -1.64 17.42
N GLY A 24 -30.43 -2.53 18.11
CA GLY A 24 -30.93 -3.77 18.70
C GLY A 24 -29.82 -4.49 19.48
N ALA A 25 -29.86 -4.42 20.82
CA ALA A 25 -29.02 -5.26 21.67
C ALA A 25 -29.37 -6.75 21.50
N PRO A 26 -28.44 -7.67 21.83
CA PRO A 26 -28.71 -8.46 23.02
C PRO A 26 -27.50 -8.72 23.93
N GLN A 27 -27.81 -8.93 25.20
CA GLN A 27 -26.96 -9.49 26.25
C GLN A 27 -26.67 -10.97 25.98
N GLY A 28 -25.51 -11.48 26.41
CA GLY A 28 -25.36 -12.91 26.68
C GLY A 28 -23.97 -13.52 26.46
N ALA A 29 -23.21 -13.58 27.56
CA ALA A 29 -22.28 -14.63 27.98
C ALA A 29 -21.19 -15.15 27.01
N ALA A 30 -19.95 -14.94 27.45
CA ALA A 30 -18.77 -15.69 27.02
C ALA A 30 -18.92 -17.19 27.28
N ALA A 31 -18.55 -17.99 26.28
CA ALA A 31 -18.13 -19.37 26.46
C ALA A 31 -16.72 -19.51 25.87
N ALA A 32 -15.74 -19.67 26.75
CA ALA A 32 -14.41 -20.11 26.36
C ALA A 32 -14.49 -21.57 25.91
N SER A 33 -14.26 -21.85 24.63
CA SER A 33 -14.01 -23.21 24.15
C SER A 33 -12.51 -23.42 24.02
N THR A 34 -11.98 -24.18 24.96
CA THR A 34 -10.70 -24.88 24.82
C THR A 34 -10.85 -25.98 23.78
N GLY A 35 -10.32 -25.75 22.58
CA GLY A 35 -10.28 -26.72 21.50
C GLY A 35 -8.92 -26.73 20.82
N THR A 36 -8.09 -27.73 21.13
CA THR A 36 -6.97 -28.16 20.29
C THR A 36 -7.54 -28.89 19.08
N GLY A 37 -7.51 -28.27 17.89
CA GLY A 37 -8.00 -28.88 16.65
C GLY A 37 -7.88 -27.96 15.44
N ALA A 38 -7.54 -28.52 14.29
CA ALA A 38 -7.16 -27.84 13.05
C ALA A 38 -8.31 -27.15 12.28
N ASP A 39 -9.33 -26.62 12.96
CA ASP A 39 -10.50 -25.97 12.35
C ASP A 39 -10.81 -24.59 12.97
N SER A 40 -9.76 -23.79 13.25
CA SER A 40 -9.97 -22.36 13.49
C SER A 40 -10.23 -21.69 12.13
N PRO A 41 -11.24 -20.79 11.99
CA PRO A 41 -11.68 -20.25 10.71
C PRO A 41 -10.64 -19.37 9.98
N GLY A 42 -9.41 -19.30 10.47
CA GLY A 42 -8.31 -18.52 9.89
C GLY A 42 -8.42 -17.02 10.14
N PHE A 43 -9.48 -16.57 10.82
CA PHE A 43 -9.70 -15.19 11.19
C PHE A 43 -10.21 -15.04 12.63
N GLU A 44 -10.05 -13.85 13.21
CA GLU A 44 -10.58 -13.44 14.51
C GLU A 44 -11.61 -12.32 14.32
N ASP A 45 -12.81 -12.46 14.91
CA ASP A 45 -13.83 -11.41 14.88
C ASP A 45 -13.66 -10.48 16.09
N LEU A 46 -13.36 -9.20 15.84
CA LEU A 46 -13.18 -8.15 16.86
C LEU A 46 -14.47 -7.35 17.10
N GLY A 47 -15.59 -7.73 16.49
CA GLY A 47 -16.87 -7.02 16.53
C GLY A 47 -16.95 -5.82 15.59
N PHE A 48 -15.83 -5.18 15.26
CA PHE A 48 -15.75 -4.08 14.29
C PHE A 48 -14.98 -4.45 13.01
N ALA A 49 -14.26 -5.57 13.02
CA ALA A 49 -13.47 -6.07 11.90
C ALA A 49 -13.20 -7.58 12.10
N ARG A 50 -12.96 -8.30 11.01
CA ARG A 50 -12.50 -9.69 11.03
C ARG A 50 -11.05 -9.75 10.55
N VAL A 51 -10.14 -10.02 11.47
CA VAL A 51 -8.69 -10.06 11.21
C VAL A 51 -8.30 -11.41 10.64
N ASP A 52 -7.76 -11.45 9.42
CA ASP A 52 -7.25 -12.62 8.70
C ASP A 52 -5.84 -13.00 9.17
N HIS A 53 -5.79 -13.87 10.18
CA HIS A 53 -4.54 -14.46 10.68
C HIS A 53 -3.90 -15.43 9.66
N ASP A 54 -4.68 -15.96 8.73
CA ASP A 54 -4.23 -16.90 7.69
C ASP A 54 -3.56 -16.22 6.49
N ARG A 55 -3.63 -14.88 6.38
CA ARG A 55 -3.05 -14.13 5.26
C ARG A 55 -1.56 -14.42 5.10
N ALA A 56 -0.83 -14.56 6.21
CA ALA A 56 0.60 -14.85 6.18
C ALA A 56 0.93 -16.16 5.45
N ARG A 57 0.13 -17.20 5.66
CA ARG A 57 0.29 -18.49 4.97
C ARG A 57 0.03 -18.38 3.47
N ARG A 58 -1.00 -17.61 3.07
CA ARG A 58 -1.41 -17.49 1.66
C ARG A 58 -0.59 -16.49 0.86
N LYS A 59 -0.09 -15.44 1.51
CA LYS A 59 0.52 -14.27 0.84
C LYS A 59 1.96 -13.99 1.28
N GLY A 60 2.49 -14.74 2.24
CA GLY A 60 3.85 -14.55 2.75
C GLY A 60 4.02 -13.32 3.65
N PHE A 61 2.94 -12.66 4.04
CA PHE A 61 2.93 -11.53 4.97
C PHE A 61 1.57 -11.40 5.69
N PRO A 62 1.52 -11.05 6.98
CA PRO A 62 0.27 -10.90 7.74
C PRO A 62 -0.64 -9.81 7.18
N GLU A 63 -1.85 -9.71 7.75
CA GLU A 63 -2.75 -8.61 7.45
C GLU A 63 -2.14 -7.25 7.82
N VAL A 64 -2.51 -6.23 7.04
CA VAL A 64 -2.06 -4.84 7.22
C VAL A 64 -3.29 -4.02 7.58
N VAL A 65 -3.16 -3.19 8.61
CA VAL A 65 -4.25 -2.33 9.07
C VAL A 65 -4.25 -1.05 8.25
N PHE A 66 -5.30 -0.81 7.47
CA PHE A 66 -5.52 0.50 6.86
C PHE A 66 -6.02 1.49 7.91
N GLY A 67 -5.19 2.43 8.35
CA GLY A 67 -5.48 3.34 9.46
C GLY A 67 -6.50 4.43 9.13
N ALA A 68 -6.52 4.93 7.90
CA ALA A 68 -7.42 6.01 7.51
C ALA A 68 -8.90 5.61 7.69
N GLY A 69 -9.66 6.49 8.35
CA GLY A 69 -11.07 6.27 8.66
C GLY A 69 -11.34 5.36 9.86
N LYS A 70 -10.31 4.80 10.53
CA LYS A 70 -10.47 4.01 11.76
C LYS A 70 -10.24 4.85 13.01
N THR A 71 -10.88 4.46 14.11
CA THR A 71 -10.62 5.08 15.42
C THR A 71 -9.27 4.60 15.99
N PRO A 72 -8.61 5.37 16.86
CA PRO A 72 -7.37 4.94 17.51
C PRO A 72 -7.51 3.60 18.26
N ALA A 73 -8.67 3.35 18.89
CA ALA A 73 -8.95 2.10 19.59
C ALA A 73 -9.07 0.89 18.64
N GLN A 74 -9.69 1.08 17.47
CA GLN A 74 -9.79 0.05 16.44
C GLN A 74 -8.40 -0.30 15.88
N ILE A 75 -7.58 0.72 15.60
CA ILE A 75 -6.21 0.55 15.11
C ILE A 75 -5.38 -0.22 16.14
N ALA A 76 -5.37 0.22 17.40
CA ALA A 76 -4.60 -0.40 18.46
C ALA A 76 -4.99 -1.87 18.69
N THR A 77 -6.30 -2.17 18.69
CA THR A 77 -6.80 -3.54 18.90
C THR A 77 -6.43 -4.44 17.73
N ALA A 78 -6.68 -4.02 16.48
CA ALA A 78 -6.33 -4.83 15.31
C ALA A 78 -4.81 -5.04 15.22
N ALA A 79 -4.02 -3.99 15.46
CA ALA A 79 -2.57 -4.07 15.39
C ALA A 79 -1.98 -5.01 16.45
N GLU A 80 -2.48 -4.94 17.68
CA GLU A 80 -2.10 -5.85 18.77
C GLU A 80 -2.39 -7.31 18.38
N ARG A 81 -3.61 -7.61 17.91
CA ARG A 81 -3.99 -8.98 17.53
C ARG A 81 -3.11 -9.56 16.43
N ILE A 82 -2.88 -8.81 15.36
CA ILE A 82 -1.99 -9.21 14.26
C ILE A 82 -0.56 -9.43 14.77
N TYR A 83 -0.07 -8.51 15.61
CA TYR A 83 1.30 -8.56 16.13
C TYR A 83 1.52 -9.73 17.09
N GLN A 84 0.52 -10.09 17.90
CA GLN A 84 0.60 -11.27 18.79
C GLN A 84 0.61 -12.58 17.99
N ALA A 85 -0.19 -12.68 16.94
CA ALA A 85 -0.26 -13.90 16.12
C ALA A 85 0.99 -14.11 15.25
N SER A 86 1.54 -13.04 14.67
CA SER A 86 2.54 -13.16 13.60
C SER A 86 3.94 -12.61 13.93
N GLY A 87 4.06 -11.87 15.03
CA GLY A 87 5.31 -11.20 15.40
C GLY A 87 5.67 -9.98 14.56
N VAL A 88 4.84 -9.59 13.59
CA VAL A 88 5.00 -8.36 12.80
C VAL A 88 3.65 -7.71 12.53
N VAL A 89 3.61 -6.38 12.48
CA VAL A 89 2.43 -5.64 12.08
C VAL A 89 2.82 -4.39 11.33
N LEU A 90 2.01 -4.01 10.34
CA LEU A 90 2.08 -2.74 9.63
C LEU A 90 0.70 -2.08 9.68
N VAL A 91 0.68 -0.78 9.99
CA VAL A 91 -0.47 0.10 9.88
C VAL A 91 -0.13 1.21 8.88
N THR A 92 -0.93 1.33 7.82
CA THR A 92 -0.74 2.35 6.78
C THR A 92 -1.67 3.54 7.00
N ARG A 93 -1.30 4.71 6.49
CA ARG A 93 -2.09 5.97 6.57
C ARG A 93 -2.55 6.30 8.00
N ILE A 94 -1.71 6.06 9.00
CA ILE A 94 -1.95 6.31 10.42
C ILE A 94 -1.57 7.75 10.79
N ASP A 95 -2.34 8.36 11.68
CA ASP A 95 -2.02 9.65 12.31
C ASP A 95 -1.31 9.45 13.67
N SER A 96 -0.94 10.56 14.33
CA SER A 96 -0.27 10.50 15.63
C SER A 96 -1.16 9.88 16.71
N ALA A 97 -2.45 10.21 16.73
CA ALA A 97 -3.40 9.67 17.72
C ALA A 97 -3.56 8.15 17.59
N GLY A 98 -3.65 7.63 16.35
CA GLY A 98 -3.65 6.21 16.07
C GLY A 98 -2.33 5.54 16.48
N PHE A 99 -1.19 6.19 16.24
CA PHE A 99 0.11 5.67 16.66
C PHE A 99 0.24 5.61 18.18
N ASP A 100 -0.15 6.66 18.92
CA ASP A 100 -0.07 6.70 20.38
C ASP A 100 -0.90 5.57 21.00
N ALA A 101 -2.12 5.34 20.48
CA ALA A 101 -2.97 4.24 20.91
C ALA A 101 -2.34 2.87 20.59
N MET A 102 -1.74 2.70 19.41
CA MET A 102 -1.01 1.48 19.05
C MET A 102 0.18 1.26 19.98
N LYS A 103 0.99 2.29 20.24
CA LYS A 103 2.20 2.23 21.06
C LYS A 103 1.92 1.80 22.50
N ALA A 104 0.77 2.21 23.05
CA ALA A 104 0.33 1.80 24.38
C ALA A 104 0.08 0.28 24.50
N ARG A 105 -0.30 -0.40 23.40
CA ARG A 105 -0.57 -1.85 23.38
C ARG A 105 0.54 -2.68 22.74
N VAL A 106 1.32 -2.06 21.86
CA VAL A 106 2.46 -2.65 21.17
C VAL A 106 3.69 -1.79 21.49
N PRO A 107 4.35 -2.00 22.64
CA PRO A 107 5.46 -1.15 23.09
C PRO A 107 6.64 -1.08 22.12
N ASP A 108 6.82 -2.07 21.25
CA ASP A 108 7.88 -2.10 20.23
C ASP A 108 7.53 -1.31 18.96
N ALA A 109 6.32 -0.73 18.89
CA ALA A 109 5.88 0.01 17.72
C ALA A 109 6.77 1.23 17.42
N ARG A 110 7.05 1.44 16.15
CA ARG A 110 7.80 2.57 15.61
C ARG A 110 6.90 3.35 14.66
N TYR A 111 7.13 4.66 14.59
CA TYR A 111 6.36 5.58 13.75
C TYR A 111 7.24 6.15 12.65
N ASN A 112 6.76 6.05 11.42
CA ASN A 112 7.28 6.80 10.28
C ASN A 112 6.28 7.92 9.99
N ALA A 113 6.56 9.11 10.52
CA ALA A 113 5.69 10.27 10.37
C ALA A 113 5.57 10.73 8.91
N LEU A 114 6.67 10.65 8.14
CA LEU A 114 6.69 11.05 6.73
C LEU A 114 5.80 10.13 5.88
N GLY A 115 5.94 8.81 6.04
CA GLY A 115 5.12 7.82 5.34
C GLY A 115 3.72 7.64 5.92
N ARG A 116 3.42 8.24 7.08
CA ARG A 116 2.19 8.01 7.85
C ARG A 116 1.99 6.52 8.14
N LEU A 117 3.02 5.86 8.68
CA LEU A 117 3.03 4.43 8.96
C LEU A 117 3.41 4.15 10.40
N ALA A 118 2.87 3.08 10.96
CA ALA A 118 3.36 2.50 12.19
C ALA A 118 3.60 1.01 12.01
N TRP A 119 4.66 0.49 12.62
CA TRP A 119 5.00 -0.92 12.51
C TRP A 119 5.70 -1.43 13.76
N ALA A 120 5.60 -2.74 14.00
CA ALA A 120 6.39 -3.45 14.99
C ALA A 120 6.82 -4.79 14.39
N ASP A 121 8.04 -5.23 14.68
CA ASP A 121 8.58 -6.49 14.17
C ASP A 121 9.53 -7.10 15.20
N ARG A 122 9.19 -8.30 15.69
CA ARG A 122 10.03 -9.11 16.61
C ARG A 122 10.46 -10.43 15.99
N ARG A 123 10.24 -10.61 14.68
CA ARG A 123 10.73 -11.79 13.97
C ARG A 123 12.27 -11.76 13.97
N LYS A 124 12.88 -12.94 13.87
CA LYS A 124 14.34 -13.04 13.75
C LYS A 124 14.79 -12.37 12.45
N PRO A 125 15.81 -11.50 12.48
CA PRO A 125 16.40 -10.94 11.27
C PRO A 125 16.87 -12.03 10.32
N ALA A 126 16.62 -11.85 9.03
CA ALA A 126 17.13 -12.68 7.95
C ALA A 126 17.88 -11.79 6.94
N PRO A 127 18.81 -12.34 6.14
CA PRO A 127 19.45 -11.58 5.07
C PRO A 127 18.42 -10.95 4.14
N ALA A 128 18.54 -9.64 3.92
CA ALA A 128 17.62 -8.92 3.07
C ALA A 128 17.82 -9.29 1.59
N ILE A 129 16.73 -9.33 0.84
CA ILE A 129 16.73 -9.60 -0.59
C ILE A 129 16.92 -8.29 -1.34
N ASP A 130 17.99 -8.20 -2.11
CA ASP A 130 18.36 -7.04 -2.91
C ASP A 130 17.58 -6.94 -4.24
N GLY A 131 17.77 -5.82 -4.93
CA GLY A 131 17.30 -5.61 -6.31
C GLY A 131 16.02 -4.81 -6.46
N ILE A 132 15.48 -4.22 -5.39
CA ILE A 132 14.41 -3.22 -5.50
C ILE A 132 15.03 -1.83 -5.59
N VAL A 133 14.70 -1.10 -6.67
CA VAL A 133 15.00 0.34 -6.76
C VAL A 133 13.70 1.12 -6.62
N LEU A 134 13.66 2.09 -5.71
CA LEU A 134 12.54 3.01 -5.51
C LEU A 134 12.93 4.39 -6.05
N ALA A 135 12.24 4.80 -7.10
CA ALA A 135 12.43 6.05 -7.81
C ALA A 135 11.30 7.03 -7.51
N THR A 136 11.61 8.25 -7.08
CA THR A 136 10.60 9.32 -6.91
C THR A 136 10.82 10.46 -7.89
N ALA A 137 9.72 11.02 -8.39
CA ALA A 137 9.78 12.18 -9.29
C ALA A 137 10.15 13.46 -8.54
N GLY A 138 9.64 13.64 -7.32
CA GLY A 138 9.99 14.76 -6.46
C GLY A 138 9.83 14.47 -4.97
N THR A 139 10.30 15.41 -4.13
CA THR A 139 10.18 15.34 -2.67
C THR A 139 8.75 15.22 -2.15
N SER A 140 7.76 15.77 -2.85
CA SER A 140 6.35 15.68 -2.45
C SER A 140 5.79 14.25 -2.52
N ASP A 141 6.39 13.38 -3.32
CA ASP A 141 5.98 11.98 -3.48
C ASP A 141 6.51 11.07 -2.35
N GLN A 142 7.33 11.61 -1.44
CA GLN A 142 8.09 10.81 -0.47
C GLN A 142 7.21 10.05 0.52
N TRP A 143 6.03 10.55 0.87
CA TRP A 143 5.15 9.83 1.80
C TRP A 143 4.64 8.50 1.21
N VAL A 144 4.32 8.46 -0.09
CA VAL A 144 3.96 7.23 -0.81
C VAL A 144 5.18 6.33 -0.98
N ALA A 145 6.35 6.92 -1.27
CA ALA A 145 7.61 6.21 -1.39
C ALA A 145 8.02 5.53 -0.08
N GLU A 146 7.84 6.19 1.06
CA GLU A 146 8.09 5.63 2.40
C GLU A 146 7.16 4.46 2.69
N GLU A 147 5.88 4.53 2.32
CA GLU A 147 4.94 3.40 2.42
C GLU A 147 5.42 2.19 1.60
N ALA A 148 5.88 2.40 0.38
CA ALA A 148 6.44 1.33 -0.46
C ALA A 148 7.73 0.75 0.13
N ALA A 149 8.65 1.59 0.58
CA ALA A 149 9.94 1.18 1.13
C ALA A 149 9.77 0.35 2.41
N GLU A 150 8.96 0.83 3.36
CA GLU A 150 8.72 0.14 4.63
C GLU A 150 7.97 -1.16 4.43
N THR A 151 7.01 -1.19 3.50
CA THR A 151 6.31 -2.45 3.15
C THR A 151 7.30 -3.48 2.63
N ALA A 152 8.14 -3.13 1.65
CA ALA A 152 9.13 -4.05 1.09
C ALA A 152 10.16 -4.49 2.15
N ARG A 153 10.60 -3.57 3.02
CA ARG A 153 11.54 -3.85 4.11
C ARG A 153 10.96 -4.83 5.13
N LEU A 154 9.71 -4.62 5.57
CA LEU A 154 9.02 -5.56 6.47
C LEU A 154 8.76 -6.91 5.79
N MET A 155 8.71 -6.96 4.47
CA MET A 155 8.68 -8.21 3.72
C MET A 155 10.07 -8.85 3.53
N GLY A 156 11.15 -8.26 4.06
CA GLY A 156 12.50 -8.83 4.03
C GLY A 156 13.34 -8.44 2.82
N CYS A 157 13.01 -7.34 2.15
CA CYS A 157 13.77 -6.81 1.02
C CYS A 157 14.59 -5.57 1.40
N GLU A 158 15.70 -5.36 0.70
CA GLU A 158 16.44 -4.10 0.70
C GLU A 158 15.91 -3.21 -0.42
N VAL A 159 15.76 -1.92 -0.14
CA VAL A 159 15.25 -0.93 -1.09
C VAL A 159 16.30 0.16 -1.32
N ARG A 160 16.81 0.22 -2.54
CA ARG A 160 17.72 1.29 -2.97
C ARG A 160 16.92 2.48 -3.48
N ARG A 161 17.09 3.65 -2.87
CA ARG A 161 16.34 4.86 -3.24
C ARG A 161 17.08 5.72 -4.26
N VAL A 162 16.34 6.31 -5.18
CA VAL A 162 16.76 7.37 -6.09
C VAL A 162 15.67 8.44 -6.10
N ASN A 163 15.99 9.63 -5.62
CA ASN A 163 15.00 10.69 -5.40
C ASN A 163 15.14 11.82 -6.41
N ASP A 164 14.05 12.55 -6.62
CA ASP A 164 14.02 13.80 -7.38
C ASP A 164 14.48 13.65 -8.84
N ILE A 165 14.04 12.58 -9.50
CA ILE A 165 14.37 12.27 -10.90
C ILE A 165 13.19 12.45 -11.85
N GLY A 166 12.27 13.37 -11.55
CA GLY A 166 11.11 13.68 -12.40
C GLY A 166 11.48 14.24 -13.79
N VAL A 167 10.55 14.11 -14.73
CA VAL A 167 10.75 14.44 -16.16
C VAL A 167 11.09 15.91 -16.41
N ALA A 168 10.57 16.83 -15.59
CA ALA A 168 10.93 18.26 -15.67
C ALA A 168 12.44 18.51 -15.54
N GLY A 169 13.15 17.63 -14.84
CA GLY A 169 14.62 17.62 -14.74
C GLY A 169 15.20 16.34 -15.32
N ILE A 170 14.87 16.00 -16.57
CA ILE A 170 15.18 14.71 -17.22
C ILE A 170 16.66 14.29 -17.10
N HIS A 171 17.59 15.25 -17.08
CA HIS A 171 19.01 14.99 -16.91
C HIS A 171 19.34 14.26 -15.58
N ARG A 172 18.57 14.49 -14.51
CA ARG A 172 18.71 13.78 -13.22
C ARG A 172 18.31 12.32 -13.34
N LEU A 173 17.23 12.04 -14.09
CA LEU A 173 16.79 10.69 -14.43
C LEU A 173 17.86 9.96 -15.23
N LEU A 174 18.38 10.61 -16.29
CA LEU A 174 19.43 10.02 -17.13
C LEU A 174 20.72 9.75 -16.33
N ALA A 175 21.08 10.63 -15.40
CA ALA A 175 22.22 10.41 -14.49
C ALA A 175 22.01 9.22 -13.53
N ALA A 176 20.76 8.91 -13.17
CA ALA A 176 20.41 7.77 -12.34
C ALA A 176 20.35 6.43 -13.09
N ARG A 177 20.49 6.44 -14.42
CA ARG A 177 20.35 5.25 -15.28
C ARG A 177 21.15 4.02 -14.79
N PRO A 178 22.44 4.13 -14.41
CA PRO A 178 23.18 2.95 -13.95
C PRO A 178 22.57 2.29 -12.71
N VAL A 179 21.95 3.08 -11.83
CA VAL A 179 21.26 2.55 -10.64
C VAL A 179 19.97 1.85 -11.04
N LEU A 180 19.20 2.47 -11.95
CA LEU A 180 17.94 1.90 -12.46
C LEU A 180 18.19 0.57 -13.21
N GLU A 181 19.24 0.50 -14.01
CA GLU A 181 19.62 -0.71 -14.76
C GLU A 181 20.07 -1.87 -13.86
N SER A 182 20.51 -1.58 -12.63
CA SER A 182 20.87 -2.62 -11.65
C SER A 182 19.67 -3.29 -10.97
N ALA A 183 18.46 -2.75 -11.17
CA ALA A 183 17.26 -3.23 -10.50
C ALA A 183 16.79 -4.58 -11.05
N ARG A 184 16.18 -5.39 -10.17
CA ARG A 184 15.32 -6.53 -10.55
C ARG A 184 13.87 -6.10 -10.73
N VAL A 185 13.46 -5.07 -9.99
CA VAL A 185 12.15 -4.43 -10.09
C VAL A 185 12.29 -2.98 -9.64
N ILE A 186 11.60 -2.07 -10.32
CA ILE A 186 11.59 -0.65 -10.00
C ILE A 186 10.21 -0.26 -9.51
N ILE A 187 10.14 0.47 -8.40
CA ILE A 187 8.94 1.19 -7.98
C ILE A 187 9.13 2.65 -8.40
N ALA A 188 8.27 3.17 -9.26
CA ALA A 188 8.36 4.54 -9.77
C ALA A 188 7.16 5.36 -9.29
N VAL A 189 7.40 6.31 -8.40
CA VAL A 189 6.37 7.12 -7.73
C VAL A 189 6.36 8.53 -8.33
N ALA A 190 5.21 8.97 -8.85
CA ALA A 190 5.08 10.30 -9.46
C ALA A 190 3.65 10.84 -9.42
N GLY A 191 3.50 12.12 -9.05
CA GLY A 191 2.20 12.78 -8.97
C GLY A 191 1.81 13.69 -10.14
N MET A 192 2.71 14.54 -10.67
CA MET A 192 2.33 15.64 -11.59
C MET A 192 1.65 15.17 -12.89
N ASP A 193 2.40 14.98 -13.96
CA ASP A 193 1.93 14.45 -15.24
C ASP A 193 1.99 12.91 -15.29
N GLY A 194 2.77 12.28 -14.42
CA GLY A 194 2.92 10.83 -14.35
C GLY A 194 3.74 10.20 -15.46
N ALA A 195 4.53 10.96 -16.24
CA ALA A 195 5.30 10.41 -17.36
C ALA A 195 6.58 9.66 -16.95
N MET A 196 7.12 9.91 -15.74
CA MET A 196 8.40 9.33 -15.29
C MET A 196 8.47 7.79 -15.39
N PRO A 197 7.47 7.01 -14.95
CA PRO A 197 7.52 5.55 -15.06
C PRO A 197 7.66 5.06 -16.51
N SER A 198 6.98 5.70 -17.46
CA SER A 198 7.08 5.37 -18.89
C SER A 198 8.49 5.63 -19.44
N VAL A 199 9.12 6.73 -19.01
CA VAL A 199 10.51 7.03 -19.39
C VAL A 199 11.46 5.99 -18.81
N ILE A 200 11.31 5.64 -17.53
CA ILE A 200 12.15 4.63 -16.88
C ILE A 200 12.01 3.28 -17.60
N ALA A 201 10.79 2.84 -17.90
CA ALA A 201 10.54 1.57 -18.60
C ALA A 201 11.16 1.53 -20.00
N GLY A 202 11.30 2.67 -20.69
CA GLY A 202 12.02 2.76 -21.96
C GLY A 202 13.54 2.65 -21.84
N LEU A 203 14.10 2.78 -20.63
CA LEU A 203 15.55 2.82 -20.38
C LEU A 203 16.11 1.55 -19.75
N VAL A 204 15.26 0.66 -19.22
CA VAL A 204 15.66 -0.50 -18.40
C VAL A 204 14.93 -1.76 -18.82
N ALA A 205 15.54 -2.92 -18.54
CA ALA A 205 14.92 -4.22 -18.77
C ALA A 205 14.04 -4.68 -17.59
N ALA A 206 14.21 -4.08 -16.40
CA ALA A 206 13.46 -4.44 -15.20
C ALA A 206 11.99 -4.01 -15.31
N PRO A 207 11.03 -4.80 -14.78
CA PRO A 207 9.65 -4.36 -14.67
C PRO A 207 9.53 -3.12 -13.77
N VAL A 208 8.61 -2.22 -14.14
CA VAL A 208 8.33 -0.98 -13.43
C VAL A 208 6.93 -1.04 -12.83
N ILE A 209 6.84 -0.93 -11.51
CA ILE A 209 5.60 -0.72 -10.78
C ILE A 209 5.39 0.78 -10.64
N ALA A 210 4.47 1.33 -11.43
CA ALA A 210 4.12 2.73 -11.45
C ALA A 210 3.11 3.04 -10.34
N VAL A 211 3.42 4.04 -9.51
CA VAL A 211 2.60 4.49 -8.40
C VAL A 211 2.18 5.95 -8.65
N PRO A 212 0.97 6.18 -9.16
CA PRO A 212 0.46 7.54 -9.27
C PRO A 212 0.21 8.08 -7.87
N THR A 213 0.57 9.34 -7.62
CA THR A 213 0.24 10.02 -6.36
C THR A 213 -0.80 11.09 -6.59
N SER A 214 -1.49 11.47 -5.51
CA SER A 214 -2.41 12.61 -5.49
C SER A 214 -1.69 13.97 -5.44
N VAL A 215 -0.36 13.98 -5.54
CA VAL A 215 0.44 15.20 -5.59
C VAL A 215 0.25 15.89 -6.94
N GLY A 216 -0.26 17.11 -6.92
CA GLY A 216 -0.34 17.97 -8.09
C GLY A 216 -1.36 19.07 -7.89
N TYR A 217 -1.65 19.82 -8.95
CA TYR A 217 -2.61 20.92 -8.93
C TYR A 217 -3.35 21.02 -10.26
N GLY A 218 -4.52 21.69 -10.25
CA GLY A 218 -5.31 21.96 -11.44
C GLY A 218 -5.76 20.68 -12.15
N ALA A 219 -5.22 20.44 -13.34
CA ALA A 219 -5.55 19.27 -14.17
C ALA A 219 -5.03 17.92 -13.64
N ASN A 220 -4.44 17.87 -12.43
CA ASN A 220 -4.03 16.62 -11.79
C ASN A 220 -5.21 15.74 -11.35
N PHE A 221 -6.33 16.35 -10.96
CA PHE A 221 -7.54 15.67 -10.47
C PHE A 221 -7.25 14.61 -9.39
N GLU A 222 -6.56 15.01 -8.31
CA GLU A 222 -6.23 14.14 -7.16
C GLU A 222 -5.56 12.81 -7.56
N GLY A 223 -4.69 12.85 -8.57
CA GLY A 223 -3.96 11.69 -9.07
C GLY A 223 -4.63 10.94 -10.23
N ILE A 224 -5.80 11.38 -10.72
CA ILE A 224 -6.42 10.75 -11.90
C ILE A 224 -5.59 11.01 -13.16
N ALA A 225 -5.04 12.21 -13.35
CA ALA A 225 -4.19 12.49 -14.50
C ALA A 225 -2.94 11.60 -14.57
N PRO A 226 -2.07 11.52 -13.53
CA PRO A 226 -0.91 10.62 -13.57
C PRO A 226 -1.33 9.14 -13.66
N LEU A 227 -2.45 8.73 -13.05
CA LEU A 227 -2.97 7.36 -13.19
C LEU A 227 -3.26 7.04 -14.65
N LEU A 228 -4.00 7.89 -15.35
CA LEU A 228 -4.33 7.69 -16.77
C LEU A 228 -3.08 7.74 -17.65
N THR A 229 -2.12 8.64 -17.38
CA THR A 229 -0.83 8.67 -18.08
C THR A 229 -0.07 7.35 -17.92
N MET A 230 0.04 6.84 -16.70
CA MET A 230 0.75 5.59 -16.42
C MET A 230 0.05 4.37 -17.03
N MET A 231 -1.28 4.33 -16.97
CA MET A 231 -2.10 3.26 -17.57
C MET A 231 -2.03 3.25 -19.10
N ASN A 232 -1.95 4.42 -19.72
CA ASN A 232 -1.82 4.57 -21.18
C ASN A 232 -0.38 4.42 -21.68
N SER A 233 0.56 4.01 -20.84
CA SER A 233 1.95 3.82 -21.24
C SER A 233 2.07 2.75 -22.33
N CYS A 234 2.73 3.09 -23.43
CA CYS A 234 3.08 2.12 -24.48
C CYS A 234 4.34 1.31 -24.14
N ALA A 235 5.07 1.67 -23.06
CA ALA A 235 6.28 0.97 -22.68
C ALA A 235 5.93 -0.39 -22.06
N PRO A 236 6.44 -1.51 -22.61
CA PRO A 236 6.19 -2.82 -22.03
C PRO A 236 6.85 -2.92 -20.64
N GLY A 237 6.28 -3.75 -19.76
CA GLY A 237 6.82 -3.97 -18.42
C GLY A 237 6.39 -2.95 -17.37
N VAL A 238 5.49 -2.02 -17.70
CA VAL A 238 4.82 -1.14 -16.72
C VAL A 238 3.57 -1.81 -16.15
N ALA A 239 3.48 -1.89 -14.82
CA ALA A 239 2.27 -2.26 -14.09
C ALA A 239 1.88 -1.11 -13.15
N VAL A 240 0.62 -0.72 -13.15
CA VAL A 240 0.16 0.45 -12.38
C VAL A 240 -0.64 0.01 -11.16
N VAL A 241 -0.35 0.59 -9.99
CA VAL A 241 -1.18 0.42 -8.79
C VAL A 241 -2.12 1.60 -8.62
N ASN A 242 -3.07 1.48 -7.69
CA ASN A 242 -3.99 2.58 -7.39
C ASN A 242 -3.25 3.83 -6.87
N ILE A 243 -3.93 4.97 -6.91
CA ILE A 243 -3.41 6.26 -6.44
C ILE A 243 -2.99 6.14 -4.96
N ASP A 244 -1.80 6.63 -4.67
CA ASP A 244 -1.19 6.63 -3.33
C ASP A 244 -1.05 5.23 -2.71
N ASN A 245 -1.01 4.17 -3.53
CA ASN A 245 -0.90 2.79 -3.06
C ASN A 245 0.56 2.33 -2.96
N GLY A 246 1.32 2.97 -2.07
CA GLY A 246 2.69 2.59 -1.77
C GLY A 246 2.78 1.16 -1.22
N PHE A 247 1.80 0.76 -0.41
CA PHE A 247 1.70 -0.59 0.15
C PHE A 247 1.64 -1.65 -0.96
N GLY A 248 0.71 -1.50 -1.91
CA GLY A 248 0.56 -2.44 -3.01
C GLY A 248 1.83 -2.54 -3.86
N ALA A 249 2.49 -1.40 -4.09
CA ALA A 249 3.73 -1.35 -4.85
C ALA A 249 4.90 -2.04 -4.14
N GLY A 250 5.13 -1.71 -2.86
CA GLY A 250 6.16 -2.33 -2.04
C GLY A 250 5.93 -3.83 -1.87
N PHE A 251 4.67 -4.24 -1.71
CA PHE A 251 4.29 -5.65 -1.62
C PHE A 251 4.60 -6.42 -2.91
N MET A 252 4.16 -5.89 -4.06
CA MET A 252 4.40 -6.51 -5.35
C MET A 252 5.90 -6.57 -5.68
N ALA A 253 6.64 -5.50 -5.41
CA ALA A 253 8.09 -5.46 -5.59
C ALA A 253 8.80 -6.52 -4.76
N ALA A 254 8.41 -6.69 -3.49
CA ALA A 254 8.99 -7.72 -2.62
C ALA A 254 8.71 -9.15 -3.12
N VAL A 255 7.51 -9.40 -3.65
CA VAL A 255 7.18 -10.69 -4.27
C VAL A 255 8.04 -10.94 -5.50
N ILE A 256 8.16 -9.96 -6.40
CA ILE A 256 8.99 -10.07 -7.60
C ILE A 256 10.46 -10.31 -7.24
N ALA A 257 11.01 -9.55 -6.29
CA ALA A 257 12.39 -9.69 -5.86
C ALA A 257 12.69 -11.09 -5.29
N LYS A 258 11.76 -11.63 -4.47
CA LYS A 258 11.85 -13.00 -3.92
C LYS A 258 11.82 -14.06 -5.01
N GLN A 259 10.90 -13.95 -5.96
CA GLN A 259 10.79 -14.90 -7.07
C GLN A 259 12.03 -14.86 -7.97
N ALA A 260 12.52 -13.65 -8.27
CA ALA A 260 13.74 -13.47 -9.06
C ALA A 260 15.00 -14.05 -8.37
N GLN A 261 15.07 -14.00 -7.03
CA GLN A 261 16.14 -14.63 -6.28
C GLN A 261 16.03 -16.16 -6.27
N ALA A 262 14.83 -16.70 -6.08
CA ALA A 262 14.60 -18.15 -6.09
C ALA A 262 15.02 -18.79 -7.43
N ASN A 263 14.72 -18.13 -8.55
CA ASN A 263 15.09 -18.60 -9.89
C ASN A 263 16.61 -18.53 -10.19
N ARG A 264 17.42 -17.92 -9.31
CA ARG A 264 18.89 -17.86 -9.43
C ARG A 264 19.61 -18.93 -8.60
N GLN A 265 18.90 -19.64 -7.72
CA GLN A 265 19.50 -20.77 -7.02
C GLN A 265 19.59 -21.96 -8.00
N PRO A 266 20.81 -22.45 -8.29
CA PRO A 266 21.00 -23.56 -9.23
C PRO A 266 20.40 -24.87 -8.74
#